data_AF-A0A4R5KWE2-F1
#
_entry.id   AF-A0A4R5KWE2-F1
#
_cell.length_a   1.000
_cell.length_b   1.000
_cell.length_c   1.000
_cell.angle_alpha   90.00
_cell.angle_beta   90.00
_cell.angle_gamma   90.00
#
_symmetry.space_group_name_H-M   'P 1'
#
loop_
_entity.id
_entity.type
_entity.pdbx_description
1 polymer ?
#
loop_
_entity_poly.entity_id
_entity_poly.type
_entity_poly.pdbx_seq_one_letter_code
_entity_poly.pdbx_strand_id
1 'polypeptide(L)'
;MVTFSTSVIENRKRRITNLAISISNEGTKRKTVVVEVYDVPSLGLSNAVVYFLHELTLNPFDTPNSTITFDNVFANLDRFGVRVITSNPTGMTGVKDDDDDRRSRGNRNKNRGRGSHGERRPEEKNESIAVTVTGLDAAANTDTNIFPGDLLEF
;
A
#
# COMPACT_ATOMS: atom_id res chain seq x y z
N MET A 1 2.66 -7.84 7.55
CA MET A 1 2.12 -6.46 7.48
C MET A 1 3.27 -5.60 6.99
N VAL A 2 3.08 -4.78 5.96
CA VAL A 2 4.15 -3.94 5.40
C VAL A 2 3.82 -2.48 5.67
N THR A 3 4.81 -1.71 6.15
CA THR A 3 4.63 -0.30 6.50
C THR A 3 5.57 0.57 5.64
N PHE A 4 5.01 1.61 5.05
CA PHE A 4 5.75 2.67 4.36
C PHE A 4 5.65 3.94 5.20
N SER A 5 6.75 4.62 5.46
CA SER A 5 6.73 5.91 6.16
C SER A 5 7.63 6.89 5.44
N THR A 6 7.21 8.15 5.40
CA THR A 6 8.15 9.24 5.10
C THR A 6 9.08 9.44 6.30
N SER A 7 10.25 10.04 6.07
CA SER A 7 10.97 10.71 7.14
C SER A 7 10.14 11.90 7.65
N VAL A 8 10.53 12.46 8.80
CA VAL A 8 9.89 13.67 9.31
C VAL A 8 10.17 14.82 8.35
N ILE A 9 9.10 15.40 7.81
CA ILE A 9 9.13 16.50 6.86
C ILE A 9 9.18 17.80 7.66
N GLU A 10 10.30 18.51 7.55
CA GLU A 10 10.45 19.86 8.11
C GLU A 10 9.81 20.89 7.18
N ASN A 11 8.71 21.48 7.63
CA ASN A 11 7.86 22.32 6.79
C ASN A 11 8.02 23.82 7.03
N ARG A 12 8.72 24.23 8.10
CA ARG A 12 8.93 25.66 8.44
C ARG A 12 9.43 26.52 7.29
N LYS A 13 10.25 25.93 6.40
CA LYS A 13 10.81 26.61 5.22
C LYS A 13 10.03 26.36 3.93
N ARG A 14 9.33 25.23 3.83
CA ARG A 14 8.63 24.78 2.62
C ARG A 14 7.22 25.38 2.51
N ARG A 15 6.53 25.56 3.65
CA ARG A 15 5.18 26.12 3.75
C ARG A 15 4.14 25.30 2.95
N ILE A 16 4.30 23.98 2.98
CA ILE A 16 3.30 23.03 2.52
C ILE A 16 2.07 23.22 3.39
N THR A 17 0.92 23.42 2.76
CA THR A 17 -0.35 23.61 3.50
C THR A 17 -1.26 22.40 3.38
N ASN A 18 -1.14 21.67 2.28
CA ASN A 18 -1.92 20.48 1.97
C ASN A 18 -1.05 19.41 1.34
N LEU A 19 -1.47 18.16 1.43
CA LEU A 19 -0.87 17.01 0.77
C LEU A 19 -1.86 16.40 -0.22
N ALA A 20 -1.32 15.88 -1.31
CA ALA A 20 -1.95 14.85 -2.11
C ALA A 20 -1.25 13.52 -1.81
N ILE A 21 -2.02 12.50 -1.43
CA ILE A 21 -1.50 11.15 -1.14
C ILE A 21 -2.15 10.18 -2.12
N SER A 22 -1.36 9.60 -3.02
CA SER A 22 -1.81 8.60 -3.98
C SER A 22 -1.25 7.23 -3.62
N ILE A 23 -2.13 6.23 -3.58
CA ILE A 23 -1.78 4.85 -3.22
C ILE A 23 -2.34 3.93 -4.29
N SER A 24 -1.47 3.11 -4.87
CA SER A 24 -1.80 2.15 -5.92
C SER A 24 -1.46 0.74 -5.48
N ASN A 25 -2.39 -0.20 -5.68
CA ASN A 25 -2.15 -1.62 -5.57
C ASN A 25 -1.75 -2.19 -6.93
N GLU A 26 -0.46 -2.50 -7.05
CA GLU A 26 0.15 -3.08 -8.24
C GLU A 26 0.19 -4.62 -8.17
N GLY A 27 -0.23 -5.19 -7.04
CA GLY A 27 -0.35 -6.62 -6.84
C GLY A 27 -1.63 -7.24 -7.43
N THR A 28 -1.67 -8.57 -7.43
CA THR A 28 -2.83 -9.34 -7.94
C THR A 28 -3.91 -9.63 -6.91
N LYS A 29 -3.64 -9.34 -5.63
CA LYS A 29 -4.58 -9.58 -4.54
C LYS A 29 -5.07 -8.25 -4.00
N ARG A 30 -6.30 -8.28 -3.48
CA ARG A 30 -6.86 -7.18 -2.70
C ARG A 30 -5.98 -6.91 -1.46
N LYS A 31 -5.84 -5.64 -1.08
CA LYS A 31 -5.08 -5.21 0.10
C LYS A 31 -5.89 -4.24 0.95
N THR A 32 -5.80 -4.38 2.27
CA THR A 32 -6.29 -3.37 3.21
C THR A 32 -5.14 -2.41 3.49
N VAL A 33 -5.43 -1.11 3.44
CA VAL A 33 -4.47 -0.03 3.61
C VAL A 33 -4.99 0.94 4.66
N VAL A 34 -4.14 1.27 5.62
CA VAL A 34 -4.35 2.32 6.60
C VAL A 34 -3.38 3.46 6.30
N VAL A 35 -3.91 4.66 6.12
CA VAL A 35 -3.15 5.89 5.85
C VAL A 35 -3.22 6.76 7.08
N GLU A 36 -2.06 7.19 7.55
CA GLU A 36 -1.89 8.04 8.71
C GLU A 36 -1.06 9.26 8.32
N VAL A 37 -1.54 10.45 8.70
CA VAL A 37 -0.71 11.65 8.74
C VAL A 37 -0.64 12.11 10.18
N TYR A 38 0.59 12.36 10.63
CA TYR A 38 0.89 12.66 12.03
C TYR A 38 1.77 13.89 12.16
N ASP A 39 1.48 14.70 13.18
CA ASP A 39 2.33 15.78 13.65
C ASP A 39 3.51 15.18 14.43
N VAL A 40 4.69 15.78 14.29
CA VAL A 40 5.87 15.40 15.07
C VAL A 40 6.31 16.61 15.90
N PRO A 41 5.82 16.72 17.15
CA PRO A 41 6.23 17.79 18.04
C PRO A 41 7.76 17.83 18.19
N SER A 42 8.28 18.99 18.62
CA SER A 42 9.72 19.16 18.90
C SER A 42 10.27 18.13 19.90
N LEU A 43 9.40 17.52 20.71
CA LEU A 43 9.70 16.48 21.68
C LEU A 43 9.97 15.09 21.06
N GLY A 44 9.81 14.91 19.74
CA GLY A 44 10.17 13.69 19.01
C GLY A 44 8.99 12.77 18.64
N LEU A 45 9.29 11.69 17.92
CA LEU A 45 8.30 10.75 17.34
C LEU A 45 7.42 10.03 18.38
N SER A 46 7.90 9.85 19.61
CA SER A 46 7.12 9.23 20.70
C SER A 46 5.90 10.04 21.11
N ASN A 47 5.88 11.33 20.75
CA ASN A 47 4.76 12.24 21.00
C ASN A 47 3.99 12.57 19.71
N ALA A 48 4.13 11.75 18.66
CA ALA A 48 3.45 11.99 17.40
C ALA A 48 1.92 11.91 17.59
N VAL A 49 1.21 12.87 17.00
CA VAL A 49 -0.26 12.96 17.08
C VAL A 49 -0.82 12.73 15.70
N VAL A 50 -1.58 11.64 15.54
CA VAL A 50 -2.31 11.35 14.30
C VAL A 50 -3.50 12.29 14.19
N TYR A 51 -3.62 13.00 13.08
CA TYR A 51 -4.75 13.90 12.82
C TYR A 51 -5.51 13.54 11.54
N PHE A 52 -4.94 12.68 10.70
CA PHE A 52 -5.62 12.08 9.55
C PHE A 52 -5.41 10.58 9.62
N LEU A 53 -6.51 9.82 9.63
CA LEU A 53 -6.51 8.36 9.66
C LEU A 53 -7.61 7.86 8.72
N HIS A 54 -7.24 7.08 7.70
CA HIS A 54 -8.19 6.45 6.80
C HIS A 54 -7.81 5.00 6.55
N GLU A 55 -8.77 4.09 6.77
CA GLU A 55 -8.68 2.69 6.38
C GLU A 55 -9.52 2.45 5.13
N LEU A 56 -8.96 1.75 4.15
CA LEU A 56 -9.63 1.40 2.91
C LEU A 56 -9.12 0.08 2.35
N THR A 57 -9.84 -0.44 1.36
CA THR A 57 -9.47 -1.66 0.64
C THR A 57 -9.20 -1.32 -0.82
N LEU A 58 -8.00 -1.64 -1.30
CA LEU A 58 -7.62 -1.53 -2.71
C LEU A 58 -7.84 -2.85 -3.43
N ASN A 59 -8.51 -2.79 -4.58
CA ASN A 59 -8.67 -3.95 -5.44
C ASN A 59 -7.35 -4.28 -6.17
N PRO A 60 -7.23 -5.48 -6.78
CA PRO A 60 -6.06 -5.85 -7.57
C PRO A 60 -5.73 -4.84 -8.68
N PHE A 61 -4.49 -4.88 -9.16
CA PHE A 61 -4.05 -4.11 -10.32
C PHE A 61 -4.98 -4.28 -11.52
N ASP A 62 -5.16 -3.20 -12.28
CA ASP A 62 -6.02 -3.13 -13.48
C ASP A 62 -7.51 -3.39 -13.21
N THR A 63 -7.97 -3.08 -11.99
CA THR A 63 -9.39 -3.12 -11.63
C THR A 63 -9.84 -1.78 -11.03
N PRO A 64 -11.15 -1.46 -11.07
CA PRO A 64 -11.66 -0.25 -10.43
C PRO A 64 -11.28 -0.21 -8.95
N ASN A 65 -10.89 0.97 -8.45
CA ASN A 65 -10.40 1.18 -7.08
C ASN A 65 -9.11 0.40 -6.74
N SER A 66 -8.26 0.10 -7.74
CA SER A 66 -6.87 -0.30 -7.49
C SER A 66 -6.01 0.85 -7.00
N THR A 67 -6.40 2.09 -7.33
CA THR A 67 -5.73 3.33 -6.93
C THR A 67 -6.72 4.23 -6.20
N ILE A 68 -6.25 4.86 -5.13
CA ILE A 68 -6.97 5.92 -4.43
C ILE A 68 -6.07 7.14 -4.28
N THR A 69 -6.66 8.33 -4.36
CA THR A 69 -5.97 9.59 -4.09
C THR A 69 -6.74 10.35 -3.03
N PHE A 70 -6.03 10.80 -2.00
CA PHE A 70 -6.50 11.75 -1.01
C PHE A 70 -5.95 13.13 -1.35
N ASP A 71 -6.81 13.98 -1.88
CA ASP A 71 -6.48 15.37 -2.16
C ASP A 71 -6.79 16.25 -0.95
N ASN A 72 -6.02 17.34 -0.77
CA ASN A 72 -6.23 18.35 0.26
C ASN A 72 -6.14 17.81 1.71
N VAL A 73 -5.23 16.87 1.97
CA VAL A 73 -4.96 16.44 3.35
C VAL A 73 -4.19 17.56 4.05
N PHE A 74 -4.77 18.13 5.11
CA PHE A 74 -4.17 19.24 5.85
C PHE A 74 -2.73 18.94 6.28
N ALA A 75 -1.78 19.84 6.04
CA ALA A 75 -0.37 19.67 6.43
C ALA A 75 0.33 20.98 6.79
N ASN A 76 -0.43 22.02 7.16
CA ASN A 76 0.12 23.28 7.64
C ASN A 76 0.62 23.18 9.09
N LEU A 77 1.57 22.28 9.29
CA LEU A 77 2.25 21.99 10.56
C LEU A 77 3.75 22.20 10.37
N ASP A 78 4.46 22.56 11.44
CA ASP A 78 5.91 22.77 11.41
C ASP A 78 6.68 21.52 10.96
N ARG A 79 6.26 20.35 11.44
CA ARG A 79 6.90 19.05 11.26
C ARG A 79 5.84 17.97 11.19
N PHE A 80 5.82 17.16 10.13
CA PHE A 80 4.84 16.10 10.00
C PHE A 80 5.43 14.88 9.29
N GLY A 81 4.71 13.77 9.32
CA GLY A 81 5.05 12.58 8.55
C GLY A 81 3.79 11.87 8.03
N VAL A 82 3.98 11.05 7.01
CA VAL A 82 2.94 10.19 6.44
C VAL A 82 3.37 8.74 6.64
N ARG A 83 2.45 7.88 7.09
CA ARG A 83 2.64 6.44 7.23
C ARG A 83 1.50 5.69 6.55
N VAL A 84 1.83 4.66 5.79
CA VAL A 84 0.89 3.78 5.11
C VAL A 84 1.16 2.36 5.57
N ILE A 85 0.19 1.74 6.22
CA ILE A 85 0.27 0.37 6.73
C ILE A 85 -0.59 -0.51 5.84
N THR A 86 -0.05 -1.64 5.41
CA THR A 86 -0.72 -2.54 4.47
C THR A 86 -0.79 -3.94 5.04
N SER A 87 -1.96 -4.55 4.89
CA SER A 87 -2.21 -5.94 5.26
C SER A 87 -2.98 -6.65 4.16
N ASN A 88 -2.78 -7.96 4.08
CA ASN A 88 -3.67 -8.79 3.29
C ASN A 88 -5.01 -8.85 4.03
N PRO A 89 -6.16 -8.70 3.34
CA PRO A 89 -7.47 -8.78 3.97
C PRO A 89 -7.60 -10.16 4.60
N THR A 90 -7.53 -10.23 5.92
CA THR A 90 -7.83 -11.45 6.67
C THR A 90 -9.34 -11.67 6.63
N GLY A 91 -9.78 -12.57 5.75
CA GLY A 91 -11.07 -13.23 5.87
C GLY A 91 -12.27 -12.49 5.27
N MET A 92 -12.48 -12.64 3.95
CA MET A 92 -13.78 -13.14 3.50
C MET A 92 -13.59 -14.61 3.15
N THR A 93 -13.59 -15.45 4.19
CA THR A 93 -13.59 -16.89 4.04
C THR A 93 -14.91 -17.34 3.44
N GLY A 94 -14.83 -17.90 2.23
CA GLY A 94 -15.58 -19.07 1.78
C GLY A 94 -17.08 -19.06 2.01
N VAL A 95 -17.83 -18.61 1.00
CA VAL A 95 -18.96 -19.45 0.57
C VAL A 95 -18.33 -20.53 -0.30
N LYS A 96 -18.01 -21.66 0.32
CA LYS A 96 -17.94 -22.92 -0.42
C LYS A 96 -19.40 -23.23 -0.72
N ASP A 97 -19.79 -23.08 -1.98
CA ASP A 97 -20.96 -23.78 -2.47
C ASP A 97 -20.60 -25.28 -2.42
N ASP A 98 -20.95 -25.92 -1.30
CA ASP A 98 -20.89 -27.36 -1.11
C ASP A 98 -22.02 -27.99 -1.94
N ASP A 99 -21.84 -28.06 -3.26
CA ASP A 99 -22.72 -28.83 -4.14
C ASP A 99 -21.95 -29.21 -5.42
N ASP A 100 -21.12 -30.26 -5.34
CA ASP A 100 -20.92 -31.15 -6.49
C ASP A 100 -20.40 -32.51 -6.04
N ASP A 101 -21.36 -33.24 -5.49
CA ASP A 101 -21.34 -34.66 -5.28
C ASP A 101 -21.53 -35.36 -6.65
N ARG A 102 -20.49 -36.00 -7.22
CA ARG A 102 -20.54 -37.30 -7.95
C ARG A 102 -19.36 -37.56 -8.91
N ARG A 103 -18.68 -38.68 -8.61
CA ARG A 103 -18.12 -39.67 -9.56
C ARG A 103 -16.95 -39.23 -10.46
N SER A 104 -15.76 -39.78 -10.19
CA SER A 104 -15.21 -40.80 -11.10
C SER A 104 -14.04 -41.56 -10.48
N ARG A 105 -14.16 -42.88 -10.51
CA ARG A 105 -13.11 -43.84 -10.16
C ARG A 105 -12.12 -43.94 -11.30
N GLY A 106 -10.83 -43.92 -10.94
CA GLY A 106 -9.76 -44.64 -11.63
C GLY A 106 -9.24 -44.01 -12.92
N ASN A 107 -7.95 -43.66 -12.93
CA ASN A 107 -7.04 -44.38 -13.81
C ASN A 107 -5.60 -44.24 -13.34
N ARG A 108 -4.93 -45.39 -13.26
CA ARG A 108 -3.54 -45.56 -12.92
C ARG A 108 -2.79 -45.51 -14.25
N ASN A 109 -2.02 -44.46 -14.53
CA ASN A 109 -1.08 -44.53 -15.64
C ASN A 109 0.30 -43.99 -15.28
N LYS A 110 1.29 -44.89 -15.42
CA LYS A 110 2.72 -44.61 -15.34
C LYS A 110 3.12 -43.93 -16.65
N ASN A 111 3.83 -42.81 -16.60
CA ASN A 111 4.73 -42.48 -17.69
C ASN A 111 5.99 -41.78 -17.21
N ARG A 112 7.12 -42.38 -17.60
CA ARG A 112 8.47 -41.84 -17.52
C ARG A 112 8.61 -40.71 -18.54
N GLY A 113 9.30 -39.65 -18.17
CA GLY A 113 9.68 -38.59 -19.10
C GLY A 113 10.68 -37.63 -18.46
N ARG A 114 11.98 -37.93 -18.63
CA ARG A 114 13.06 -36.95 -18.48
C ARG A 114 12.83 -35.87 -19.54
N GLY A 115 12.74 -34.62 -19.10
CA GLY A 115 12.67 -33.45 -19.96
C GLY A 115 13.13 -32.23 -19.17
N SER A 116 14.44 -32.01 -19.16
CA SER A 116 15.07 -30.77 -18.77
C SER A 116 14.61 -29.65 -19.69
N HIS A 117 13.68 -28.82 -19.21
CA HIS A 117 13.37 -27.54 -19.82
C HIS A 117 13.30 -26.49 -18.72
N GLY A 118 14.05 -25.41 -18.92
CA GLY A 118 14.28 -24.34 -17.95
C GLY A 118 13.01 -23.93 -17.24
N GLU A 119 13.00 -24.23 -15.95
CA GLU A 119 12.05 -23.74 -14.97
C GLU A 119 12.28 -22.22 -14.89
N ARG A 120 11.58 -21.48 -15.77
CA ARG A 120 11.36 -20.06 -15.56
C ARG A 120 10.66 -19.99 -14.21
N ARG A 121 11.41 -19.61 -13.19
CA ARG A 121 10.86 -19.21 -11.89
C ARG A 121 9.65 -18.34 -12.21
N PRO A 122 8.43 -18.69 -11.74
CA PRO A 122 7.35 -17.72 -11.80
C PRO A 122 7.90 -16.48 -11.10
N GLU A 123 8.00 -15.37 -11.83
CA GLU A 123 8.13 -14.07 -11.18
C GLU A 123 7.00 -14.05 -10.16
N GLU A 124 7.35 -14.16 -8.87
CA GLU A 124 6.41 -13.85 -7.81
C GLU A 124 5.89 -12.48 -8.18
N LYS A 125 4.63 -12.44 -8.58
CA LYS A 125 3.98 -11.23 -9.04
C LYS A 125 3.87 -10.39 -7.78
N ASN A 126 4.90 -9.56 -7.60
CA ASN A 126 5.24 -8.87 -6.37
C ASN A 126 3.97 -8.28 -5.79
N GLU A 127 3.71 -8.53 -4.51
CA GLU A 127 2.64 -7.87 -3.79
C GLU A 127 3.04 -6.39 -3.60
N SER A 128 3.11 -5.61 -4.67
CA SER A 128 3.62 -4.24 -4.67
C SER A 128 2.49 -3.24 -4.36
N ILE A 129 2.77 -2.35 -3.41
CA ILE A 129 2.00 -1.12 -3.18
C ILE A 129 2.94 0.03 -3.55
N ALA A 130 2.46 0.93 -4.40
CA ALA A 130 3.14 2.18 -4.69
C ALA A 130 2.47 3.31 -3.91
N VAL A 131 3.28 4.13 -3.23
CA VAL A 131 2.81 5.30 -2.46
C VAL A 131 3.53 6.52 -2.98
N THR A 132 2.76 7.53 -3.37
CA THR A 132 3.25 8.86 -3.74
C THR A 132 2.66 9.89 -2.80
N VAL A 133 3.51 10.72 -2.19
CA VAL A 133 3.10 11.83 -1.35
C VAL A 133 3.60 13.12 -2.00
N THR A 134 2.71 14.09 -2.18
CA THR A 134 3.04 15.37 -2.81
C THR A 134 2.61 16.52 -1.91
N GLY A 135 3.53 17.43 -1.62
CA GLY A 135 3.25 18.69 -0.92
C GLY A 135 2.71 19.77 -1.86
N LEU A 136 1.64 20.43 -1.43
CA LEU A 136 1.01 21.56 -2.12
C LEU A 136 1.27 22.85 -1.31
N ASP A 137 2.05 23.76 -1.89
CA ASP A 137 2.44 25.03 -1.27
C ASP A 137 1.39 26.12 -1.49
N ALA A 138 1.20 26.99 -0.49
CA ALA A 138 0.22 28.09 -0.60
C ALA A 138 0.65 29.24 -1.54
N ALA A 139 1.94 29.33 -1.88
CA ALA A 139 2.49 30.46 -2.65
C ALA A 139 2.70 30.16 -4.15
N ALA A 140 2.65 28.89 -4.54
CA ALA A 140 2.72 28.43 -5.92
C ALA A 140 2.11 27.03 -5.95
N ASN A 141 1.27 26.73 -6.94
CA ASN A 141 0.85 25.36 -7.27
C ASN A 141 2.06 24.57 -7.79
N THR A 142 3.09 24.39 -6.97
CA THR A 142 4.30 23.65 -7.27
C THR A 142 4.25 22.34 -6.49
N ASP A 143 4.15 21.25 -7.23
CA ASP A 143 4.14 19.89 -6.71
C ASP A 143 5.53 19.54 -6.16
N THR A 144 5.64 19.40 -4.84
CA THR A 144 6.86 18.88 -4.22
C THR A 144 6.70 17.40 -3.96
N ASN A 145 7.33 16.54 -4.77
CA ASN A 145 7.36 15.10 -4.54
C ASN A 145 8.11 14.78 -3.24
N ILE A 146 7.42 14.12 -2.31
CA ILE A 146 7.95 13.65 -1.03
C ILE A 146 8.11 12.14 -1.15
N PHE A 147 9.33 11.70 -1.40
CA PHE A 147 9.63 10.28 -1.49
C PHE A 147 9.63 9.65 -0.09
N PRO A 148 9.02 8.47 0.09
CA PRO A 148 9.19 7.70 1.33
C PRO A 148 10.68 7.42 1.52
N GLY A 149 11.23 7.82 2.66
CA GLY A 149 12.62 7.53 3.01
C GLY A 149 12.72 6.06 3.35
N ASP A 150 13.58 5.33 2.63
CA ASP A 150 13.99 3.94 2.78
C ASP A 150 12.95 2.93 3.30
N LEU A 151 12.59 1.99 2.42
CA LEU A 151 11.95 0.71 2.74
C LEU A 151 12.66 0.03 3.92
N LEU A 152 12.15 0.24 5.14
CA LEU A 152 12.50 -0.59 6.29
C LEU A 152 11.55 -1.78 6.30
N GLU A 153 11.95 -2.86 5.63
CA GLU A 153 11.42 -4.20 5.90
C GLU A 153 11.87 -4.60 7.32
N PHE A 154 10.92 -4.66 8.26
CA PHE A 154 11.12 -5.23 9.59
C PHE A 154 10.50 -6.64 9.66
#